data_AF-A0A174LVR6-F1
#
_entry.id   AF-A0A174LVR6-F1
#
_cell.length_a   1.000
_cell.length_b   1.000
_cell.length_c   1.000
_cell.angle_alpha   90.00
_cell.angle_beta   90.00
_cell.angle_gamma   90.00
#
_symmetry.space_group_name_H-M   'P 1'
#
loop_
_entity.id
_entity.type
_entity.pdbx_description
1 polymer ?
#
loop_
_entity_poly.entity_id
_entity_poly.type
_entity_poly.pdbx_seq_one_letter_code
_entity_poly.pdbx_strand_id
1 'polypeptide(L)'
;MKKLTGKTLVTGMFLCCILTALFLIIFNLLSMQSQDQKVYKVILIPKTIDEKNGFWTSLIAGAELGAEEFKADIEIVGGKSETDVEGQIRCIQEGIEKQPDAILVSPCSYSEMSEALQKVVDHGIKLVLIDSVIDRDIAQGIVATDNYLAGRELGEFTRGMVTDQSQIGIVAHVKGSSTAIERENGMREGLGEYENQIMDVVFCGSSYDRAYKLTVDMLEKYPKMAVIMGTNEYSAVGAARAVKDLGLKGKVKVVGFDNSIEEIQLLEEGVFQGIIIQKPFNMGYLGVEQAVHILDGKKYEKNVDSGCKMITKENMYEEENQRLLYPFTGQQ
;
A
#
# COMPACT_ATOMS: atom_id res chain seq x y z
N MET A 1 -46.83 -27.07 -61.89
CA MET A 1 -45.57 -27.45 -61.20
C MET A 1 -44.38 -26.91 -62.00
N LYS A 2 -43.80 -25.76 -61.61
CA LYS A 2 -42.60 -25.21 -62.27
C LYS A 2 -41.37 -25.95 -61.73
N LYS A 3 -40.66 -26.70 -62.60
CA LYS A 3 -39.38 -27.33 -62.27
C LYS A 3 -38.36 -26.23 -61.97
N LEU A 4 -37.90 -26.13 -60.73
CA LEU A 4 -36.71 -25.33 -60.41
C LEU A 4 -35.53 -25.89 -61.21
N THR A 5 -34.90 -25.05 -62.02
CA THR A 5 -33.72 -25.39 -62.81
C THR A 5 -32.53 -25.62 -61.87
N GLY A 6 -31.70 -26.63 -62.15
CA GLY A 6 -30.62 -27.06 -61.24
C GLY A 6 -29.63 -25.96 -60.82
N LYS A 7 -29.52 -24.86 -61.59
CA LYS A 7 -28.70 -23.69 -61.22
C LYS A 7 -29.25 -22.95 -60.00
N THR A 8 -30.57 -22.74 -59.88
CA THR A 8 -31.17 -22.06 -58.73
C THR A 8 -31.06 -22.89 -57.45
N LEU A 9 -31.06 -24.23 -57.58
CA LEU A 9 -30.86 -25.14 -56.46
C LEU A 9 -29.41 -25.09 -55.93
N VAL A 10 -28.43 -25.05 -56.83
CA VAL A 10 -27.00 -24.96 -56.47
C VAL A 10 -26.67 -23.61 -55.83
N THR A 11 -27.18 -22.50 -56.36
CA THR A 11 -26.98 -21.17 -55.75
C THR A 11 -27.63 -21.08 -54.36
N GLY A 12 -28.80 -21.68 -54.17
CA GLY A 12 -29.46 -21.76 -52.86
C GLY A 12 -28.67 -22.58 -51.83
N MET A 13 -28.07 -23.69 -52.26
CA MET A 13 -27.19 -24.50 -51.40
C MET A 13 -25.92 -23.74 -50.98
N PHE A 14 -25.27 -23.04 -51.92
CA PHE A 14 -24.08 -22.23 -51.61
C PHE A 14 -24.38 -21.12 -50.60
N LEU A 15 -25.50 -20.41 -50.78
CA LEU A 15 -25.90 -19.35 -49.85
C LEU A 15 -26.22 -19.90 -48.46
N CYS A 16 -26.85 -21.07 -48.38
CA CYS A 16 -27.14 -21.75 -47.11
C CYS A 16 -25.85 -22.15 -46.38
N CYS A 17 -24.85 -22.69 -47.08
CA CYS A 17 -23.55 -23.04 -46.50
C CYS A 17 -22.77 -21.82 -45.97
N ILE A 18 -22.86 -20.68 -46.65
CA ILE A 18 -22.23 -19.44 -46.19
C ILE A 18 -22.91 -18.92 -44.92
N LEU A 19 -24.25 -18.95 -44.88
CA LEU A 19 -25.03 -18.52 -43.72
C LEU A 19 -24.80 -19.43 -42.50
N THR A 20 -24.68 -20.74 -42.68
CA THR A 20 -24.36 -21.66 -41.57
C THR A 20 -22.93 -21.48 -41.09
N ALA A 21 -21.96 -21.24 -41.97
CA ALA A 21 -20.58 -20.93 -41.58
C ALA A 21 -20.50 -19.62 -40.79
N LEU A 22 -21.19 -18.57 -41.24
CA LEU A 22 -21.29 -17.29 -40.52
C LEU A 22 -21.97 -17.46 -39.16
N PHE A 23 -23.06 -18.24 -39.10
CA PHE A 23 -23.72 -18.54 -37.84
C PHE A 23 -22.81 -19.28 -36.87
N LEU A 24 -22.05 -20.28 -37.33
CA LEU A 24 -21.09 -21.01 -36.49
C LEU A 24 -19.95 -20.11 -36.00
N ILE A 25 -19.46 -19.18 -36.83
CA ILE A 25 -18.44 -18.21 -36.42
C ILE A 25 -19.01 -17.27 -35.35
N ILE A 26 -20.18 -16.69 -35.58
CA ILE A 26 -20.85 -15.80 -34.63
C ILE A 26 -21.20 -16.54 -33.33
N PHE A 27 -21.68 -17.78 -33.42
CA PHE A 27 -22.00 -18.62 -32.27
C PHE A 27 -20.75 -18.96 -31.45
N ASN A 28 -19.62 -19.28 -32.09
CA ASN A 28 -18.35 -19.51 -31.40
C ASN A 28 -17.78 -18.22 -30.78
N LEU A 29 -17.93 -17.06 -31.45
CA LEU A 29 -17.55 -15.76 -30.89
C LEU A 29 -18.40 -15.39 -29.66
N LEU A 30 -19.71 -15.61 -29.73
CA LEU A 30 -20.64 -15.40 -28.61
C LEU A 30 -20.39 -16.40 -27.47
N SER A 31 -20.04 -17.64 -27.81
CA SER A 31 -19.73 -18.70 -26.83
C SER A 31 -18.37 -18.50 -26.16
N MET A 32 -17.39 -17.92 -26.86
CA MET A 32 -16.14 -17.44 -26.25
C MET A 32 -16.39 -16.27 -25.29
N GLN A 33 -17.36 -15.40 -25.61
CA GLN A 33 -17.76 -14.29 -24.74
C GLN A 33 -18.58 -14.76 -23.53
N SER A 34 -19.18 -15.95 -23.59
CA SER A 34 -20.00 -16.55 -22.53
C SER A 34 -19.31 -17.68 -21.75
N GLN A 35 -17.99 -17.80 -21.82
CA GLN A 35 -17.29 -18.60 -20.81
C GLN A 35 -17.53 -17.92 -19.46
N ASP A 36 -18.16 -18.63 -18.52
CA ASP A 36 -18.20 -18.24 -17.10
C ASP A 36 -16.78 -17.88 -16.68
N GLN A 37 -16.51 -16.57 -16.57
CA GLN A 37 -15.20 -16.08 -16.20
C GLN A 37 -14.93 -16.58 -14.78
N LYS A 38 -13.87 -17.37 -14.60
CA LYS A 38 -13.51 -17.95 -13.31
C LYS A 38 -13.41 -16.83 -12.26
N VAL A 39 -14.19 -16.92 -11.20
CA VAL A 39 -14.08 -16.03 -10.04
C VAL A 39 -12.96 -16.56 -9.16
N TYR A 40 -11.88 -15.79 -9.02
CA TYR A 40 -10.73 -16.17 -8.19
C TYR A 40 -11.01 -15.88 -6.73
N LYS A 41 -10.63 -16.78 -5.84
CA LYS A 41 -10.68 -16.55 -4.39
C LYS A 41 -9.38 -15.91 -3.93
N VAL A 42 -9.47 -14.73 -3.33
CA VAL A 42 -8.33 -13.96 -2.87
C VAL A 42 -8.51 -13.65 -1.39
N ILE A 43 -7.46 -13.78 -0.59
CA ILE A 43 -7.46 -13.32 0.79
C ILE A 43 -6.44 -12.19 0.92
N LEU A 44 -6.86 -11.05 1.44
CA LEU A 44 -5.98 -9.95 1.80
C LEU A 44 -5.75 -9.94 3.32
N ILE A 45 -4.47 -9.95 3.70
CA ILE A 45 -3.99 -9.94 5.07
C ILE A 45 -3.17 -8.65 5.32
N PRO A 46 -3.80 -7.52 5.68
CA PRO A 46 -3.07 -6.31 6.06
C PRO A 46 -2.35 -6.50 7.40
N LYS A 47 -1.50 -5.54 7.80
CA LYS A 47 -0.87 -5.57 9.14
C LYS A 47 -1.91 -5.46 10.25
N THR A 48 -2.95 -4.66 10.02
CA THR A 48 -4.07 -4.46 10.95
C THR A 48 -5.31 -4.06 10.17
N ILE A 49 -6.48 -4.26 10.78
CA ILE A 49 -7.73 -3.65 10.34
C ILE A 49 -8.05 -2.54 11.36
N ASP A 50 -7.73 -1.31 11.01
CA ASP A 50 -7.97 -0.12 11.85
C ASP A 50 -8.77 0.92 11.04
N GLU A 51 -10.07 1.01 11.31
CA GLU A 51 -10.98 1.95 10.64
C GLU A 51 -10.63 3.42 10.89
N LYS A 52 -9.76 3.71 11.87
CA LYS A 52 -9.33 5.06 12.19
C LYS A 52 -8.06 5.48 11.45
N ASN A 53 -7.35 4.53 10.82
CA ASN A 53 -6.12 4.79 10.13
C ASN A 53 -6.37 4.98 8.62
N GLY A 54 -5.96 6.13 8.09
CA GLY A 54 -6.21 6.52 6.70
C GLY A 54 -5.52 5.60 5.69
N PHE A 55 -4.30 5.17 5.99
CA PHE A 55 -3.54 4.26 5.14
C PHE A 55 -4.24 2.90 4.95
N TRP A 56 -4.58 2.20 6.05
CA TRP A 56 -5.16 0.85 5.96
C TRP A 56 -6.56 0.84 5.36
N THR A 57 -7.39 1.82 5.71
CA THR A 57 -8.73 1.97 5.11
C THR A 57 -8.67 2.20 3.60
N SER A 58 -7.74 3.06 3.14
CA SER A 58 -7.54 3.32 1.71
C SER A 58 -7.01 2.10 0.95
N LEU A 59 -6.07 1.35 1.53
CA LEU A 59 -5.52 0.13 0.95
C LEU A 59 -6.60 -0.94 0.78
N ILE A 60 -7.41 -1.17 1.82
CA ILE A 60 -8.51 -2.15 1.77
C ILE A 60 -9.53 -1.74 0.70
N ALA A 61 -9.95 -0.48 0.65
CA ALA A 61 -10.88 0.01 -0.37
C ALA A 61 -10.34 -0.18 -1.81
N GLY A 62 -9.05 0.03 -2.02
CA GLY A 62 -8.39 -0.23 -3.30
C GLY A 62 -8.44 -1.70 -3.68
N ALA A 63 -8.18 -2.60 -2.72
CA ALA A 63 -8.25 -4.04 -2.95
C ALA A 63 -9.68 -4.52 -3.22
N GLU A 64 -10.68 -3.97 -2.52
CA GLU A 64 -12.10 -4.28 -2.77
C GLU A 64 -12.53 -3.85 -4.18
N LEU A 65 -12.17 -2.64 -4.62
CA LEU A 65 -12.45 -2.20 -6.00
C LEU A 65 -11.71 -3.07 -7.03
N GLY A 66 -10.44 -3.38 -6.78
CA GLY A 66 -9.68 -4.29 -7.64
C GLY A 66 -10.36 -5.65 -7.75
N ALA A 67 -10.88 -6.19 -6.64
CA ALA A 67 -11.59 -7.46 -6.65
C ALA A 67 -12.87 -7.41 -7.49
N GLU A 68 -13.64 -6.32 -7.40
CA GLU A 68 -14.82 -6.10 -8.24
C GLU A 68 -14.46 -6.08 -9.74
N GLU A 69 -13.45 -5.30 -10.12
CA GLU A 69 -13.07 -5.12 -11.53
C GLU A 69 -12.42 -6.36 -12.14
N PHE A 70 -11.58 -7.06 -11.37
CA PHE A 70 -10.85 -8.25 -11.82
C PHE A 70 -11.58 -9.56 -11.53
N LYS A 71 -12.85 -9.50 -11.09
CA LYS A 71 -13.71 -10.66 -10.79
C LYS A 71 -13.07 -11.62 -9.80
N ALA A 72 -12.54 -11.08 -8.71
CA ALA A 72 -12.11 -11.84 -7.55
C ALA A 72 -13.15 -11.72 -6.42
N ASP A 73 -13.33 -12.82 -5.68
CA ASP A 73 -14.00 -12.83 -4.38
C ASP A 73 -12.92 -12.61 -3.32
N ILE A 74 -12.92 -11.44 -2.67
CA ILE A 74 -11.90 -11.04 -1.71
C ILE A 74 -12.39 -11.14 -0.28
N GLU A 75 -11.63 -11.83 0.55
CA GLU A 75 -11.80 -11.83 2.01
C GLU A 75 -10.71 -11.00 2.67
N ILE A 76 -11.10 -10.07 3.54
CA ILE A 76 -10.16 -9.28 4.36
C ILE A 76 -10.05 -9.93 5.74
N VAL A 77 -8.85 -10.37 6.14
CA VAL A 77 -8.58 -10.88 7.50
C VAL A 77 -7.31 -10.26 8.04
N GLY A 78 -7.28 -9.79 9.28
CA GLY A 78 -6.10 -9.09 9.78
C GLY A 78 -5.93 -9.20 11.28
N GLY A 79 -4.71 -8.92 11.74
CA GLY A 79 -4.37 -8.81 13.16
C GLY A 79 -4.99 -7.56 13.80
N LYS A 80 -4.82 -7.43 15.13
CA LYS A 80 -5.37 -6.30 15.89
C LYS A 80 -4.48 -5.06 15.89
N SER A 81 -3.21 -5.21 15.51
CA SER A 81 -2.22 -4.15 15.50
C SER A 81 -1.06 -4.54 14.60
N GLU A 82 -0.29 -3.57 14.13
CA GLU A 82 0.91 -3.85 13.32
C GLU A 82 2.03 -4.58 14.09
N THR A 83 1.93 -4.68 15.43
CA THR A 83 2.85 -5.45 16.27
C THR A 83 2.43 -6.91 16.48
N ASP A 84 1.24 -7.30 16.02
CA ASP A 84 0.64 -8.63 16.26
C ASP A 84 1.15 -9.67 15.25
N VAL A 85 2.46 -9.96 15.29
CA VAL A 85 3.10 -10.94 14.40
C VAL A 85 2.46 -12.31 14.54
N GLU A 86 2.24 -12.80 15.77
CA GLU A 86 1.61 -14.10 15.99
C GLU A 86 0.16 -14.14 15.49
N GLY A 87 -0.59 -13.05 15.64
CA GLY A 87 -1.95 -12.93 15.09
C GLY A 87 -1.95 -12.99 13.58
N GLN A 88 -1.05 -12.27 12.91
CA GLN A 88 -0.95 -12.33 11.45
C GLN A 88 -0.54 -13.73 10.97
N ILE A 89 0.36 -14.42 11.68
CA ILE A 89 0.72 -15.82 11.39
C ILE A 89 -0.51 -16.73 11.49
N ARG A 90 -1.36 -16.57 12.50
CA ARG A 90 -2.63 -17.32 12.62
C ARG A 90 -3.56 -17.03 11.44
N CYS A 91 -3.74 -15.77 11.06
CA CYS A 91 -4.53 -15.40 9.88
C CYS A 91 -4.01 -16.04 8.59
N ILE A 92 -2.69 -16.13 8.41
CA ILE A 92 -2.07 -16.82 7.26
C ILE A 92 -2.38 -18.33 7.30
N GLN A 93 -2.26 -18.96 8.47
CA GLN A 93 -2.56 -20.40 8.62
C GLN A 93 -4.02 -20.71 8.30
N GLU A 94 -4.96 -19.94 8.87
CA GLU A 94 -6.39 -20.05 8.56
C GLU A 94 -6.69 -19.74 7.09
N GLY A 95 -5.98 -18.78 6.50
CA GLY A 95 -6.06 -18.45 5.08
C GLY A 95 -5.62 -19.60 4.18
N ILE A 96 -4.54 -20.32 4.53
CA ILE A 96 -4.08 -21.51 3.81
C ILE A 96 -5.14 -22.63 3.85
N GLU A 97 -5.78 -22.85 5.00
CA GLU A 97 -6.82 -23.88 5.17
C GLU A 97 -8.03 -23.67 4.25
N LYS A 98 -8.35 -22.42 3.93
CA LYS A 98 -9.42 -22.06 2.99
C LYS A 98 -9.08 -22.34 1.52
N GLN A 99 -7.81 -22.63 1.21
CA GLN A 99 -7.30 -22.92 -0.13
C GLN A 99 -7.70 -21.86 -1.18
N PRO A 100 -7.44 -20.56 -0.94
CA PRO A 100 -7.67 -19.53 -1.94
C PRO A 100 -6.73 -19.70 -3.15
N ASP A 101 -7.06 -19.06 -4.26
CA ASP A 101 -6.17 -19.02 -5.42
C ASP A 101 -4.94 -18.12 -5.13
N ALA A 102 -5.11 -17.04 -4.37
CA ALA A 102 -4.04 -16.13 -3.97
C ALA A 102 -4.21 -15.56 -2.55
N ILE A 103 -3.07 -15.22 -1.92
CA ILE A 103 -2.99 -14.42 -0.69
C ILE A 103 -2.17 -13.17 -0.98
N LEU A 104 -2.77 -12.01 -0.69
CA LEU A 104 -2.09 -10.72 -0.59
C LEU A 104 -1.78 -10.47 0.87
N VAL A 105 -0.57 -10.00 1.19
CA VAL A 105 -0.19 -9.75 2.59
C VAL A 105 0.69 -8.52 2.72
N SER A 106 0.48 -7.76 3.79
CA SER A 106 1.41 -6.75 4.29
C SER A 106 2.10 -7.30 5.54
N PRO A 107 3.32 -7.87 5.44
CA PRO A 107 4.00 -8.51 6.57
C PRO A 107 4.26 -7.53 7.73
N CYS A 108 3.90 -7.92 8.95
CA CYS A 108 4.19 -7.13 10.16
C CYS A 108 5.68 -7.08 10.52
N SER A 109 6.45 -8.11 10.14
CA SER A 109 7.88 -8.26 10.45
C SER A 109 8.64 -8.74 9.22
N TYR A 110 9.84 -8.17 9.01
CA TYR A 110 10.70 -8.48 7.87
C TYR A 110 11.20 -9.94 7.89
N SER A 111 11.55 -10.47 9.06
CA SER A 111 12.13 -11.81 9.17
C SER A 111 11.18 -12.86 9.77
N GLU A 112 10.29 -12.46 10.68
CA GLU A 112 9.45 -13.42 11.41
C GLU A 112 8.28 -13.96 10.58
N MET A 113 7.92 -13.27 9.50
CA MET A 113 6.83 -13.68 8.61
C MET A 113 7.24 -14.71 7.54
N SER A 114 8.54 -14.84 7.28
CA SER A 114 9.06 -15.58 6.13
C SER A 114 8.72 -17.07 6.15
N GLU A 115 8.72 -17.72 7.32
CA GLU A 115 8.36 -19.14 7.43
C GLU A 115 6.85 -19.36 7.18
N ALA A 116 6.00 -18.49 7.73
CA ALA A 116 4.56 -18.59 7.52
C ALA A 116 4.20 -18.36 6.04
N LEU A 117 4.84 -17.40 5.40
CA LEU A 117 4.61 -17.09 3.99
C LEU A 117 5.22 -18.13 3.04
N GLN A 118 6.30 -18.82 3.42
CA GLN A 118 6.78 -19.98 2.69
C GLN A 118 5.70 -21.06 2.60
N LYS A 119 4.96 -21.31 3.70
CA LYS A 119 3.87 -22.30 3.71
C LYS A 119 2.76 -21.95 2.73
N VAL A 120 2.48 -20.67 2.48
CA VAL A 120 1.52 -20.24 1.45
C VAL A 120 1.95 -20.76 0.07
N VAL A 121 3.21 -20.52 -0.29
CA VAL A 121 3.78 -20.94 -1.59
C VAL A 121 3.85 -22.46 -1.69
N ASP A 122 4.22 -23.16 -0.62
CA ASP A 122 4.31 -24.62 -0.58
C ASP A 122 2.95 -25.31 -0.81
N HIS A 123 1.84 -24.64 -0.48
CA HIS A 123 0.48 -25.11 -0.77
C HIS A 123 0.00 -24.75 -2.18
N GLY A 124 0.86 -24.15 -3.02
CA GLY A 124 0.54 -23.76 -4.40
C GLY A 124 -0.29 -22.47 -4.52
N ILE A 125 -0.54 -21.77 -3.41
CA ILE A 125 -1.26 -20.50 -3.36
C ILE A 125 -0.33 -19.39 -3.86
N LYS A 126 -0.83 -18.48 -4.72
CA LYS A 126 -0.03 -17.34 -5.19
C LYS A 126 0.14 -16.33 -4.07
N LEU A 127 1.37 -15.88 -3.86
CA LEU A 127 1.72 -14.91 -2.83
C LEU A 127 2.07 -13.57 -3.49
N VAL A 128 1.34 -12.53 -3.10
CA VAL A 128 1.66 -11.14 -3.44
C VAL A 128 1.92 -10.37 -2.15
N LEU A 129 3.06 -9.70 -2.05
CA LEU A 129 3.34 -8.78 -0.94
C LEU A 129 2.85 -7.39 -1.33
N ILE A 130 2.22 -6.70 -0.40
CA ILE A 130 1.81 -5.30 -0.59
C ILE A 130 2.25 -4.46 0.60
N ASP A 131 2.61 -3.19 0.37
CA ASP A 131 3.19 -2.24 1.35
C ASP A 131 4.57 -2.63 1.92
N SER A 132 4.72 -3.86 2.41
CA SER A 132 5.90 -4.35 3.11
C SER A 132 6.43 -5.64 2.51
N VAL A 133 7.72 -5.91 2.75
CA VAL A 133 8.44 -7.08 2.23
C VAL A 133 8.98 -7.95 3.36
N ILE A 134 9.51 -9.12 2.99
CA ILE A 134 10.19 -10.06 3.89
C ILE A 134 11.63 -10.33 3.43
N ASP A 135 12.42 -10.98 4.29
CA ASP A 135 13.83 -11.32 4.07
C ASP A 135 14.06 -12.49 3.08
N ARG A 136 13.04 -12.90 2.33
CA ARG A 136 13.10 -13.97 1.33
C ARG A 136 12.43 -13.59 0.02
N ASP A 137 13.04 -13.99 -1.08
CA ASP A 137 12.50 -13.82 -2.41
C ASP A 137 11.58 -14.98 -2.82
N ILE A 138 10.40 -15.08 -2.19
CA ILE A 138 9.43 -16.18 -2.39
C ILE A 138 8.10 -15.73 -3.00
N ALA A 139 7.80 -14.42 -2.94
CA ALA A 139 6.57 -13.87 -3.48
C ALA A 139 6.66 -13.74 -5.01
N GLN A 140 5.54 -13.98 -5.68
CA GLN A 140 5.44 -13.82 -7.12
C GLN A 140 5.25 -12.36 -7.53
N GLY A 141 4.59 -11.54 -6.70
CA GLY A 141 4.43 -10.10 -6.93
C GLY A 141 4.67 -9.29 -5.66
N ILE A 142 5.13 -8.05 -5.84
CA ILE A 142 5.33 -7.06 -4.78
C ILE A 142 4.77 -5.73 -5.29
N VAL A 143 3.87 -5.12 -4.52
CA VAL A 143 3.33 -3.78 -4.79
C VAL A 143 3.55 -2.90 -3.56
N ALA A 144 4.56 -2.05 -3.60
CA ALA A 144 4.96 -1.24 -2.46
C ALA A 144 5.56 0.09 -2.90
N THR A 145 5.63 1.05 -1.98
CA THR A 145 6.47 2.23 -2.16
C THR A 145 7.93 1.79 -2.08
N ASP A 146 8.82 2.39 -2.87
CA ASP A 146 10.25 2.34 -2.55
C ASP A 146 10.52 3.14 -1.25
N ASN A 147 10.45 2.43 -0.13
CA ASN A 147 10.54 3.02 1.20
C ASN A 147 11.91 3.63 1.49
N TYR A 148 12.97 3.12 0.86
CA TYR A 148 14.31 3.69 1.00
C TYR A 148 14.39 5.05 0.31
N LEU A 149 13.94 5.12 -0.94
CA LEU A 149 13.91 6.38 -1.70
C LEU A 149 12.97 7.40 -1.04
N ALA A 150 11.80 6.96 -0.58
CA ALA A 150 10.85 7.81 0.15
C ALA A 150 11.47 8.35 1.45
N GLY A 151 12.17 7.49 2.21
CA GLY A 151 12.90 7.89 3.41
C GLY A 151 13.97 8.91 3.09
N ARG A 152 14.72 8.70 2.01
CA ARG A 152 15.75 9.62 1.53
C ARG A 152 15.19 10.98 1.14
N GLU A 153 14.08 11.01 0.41
CA GLU A 153 13.39 12.25 0.06
C GLU A 153 12.98 13.04 1.33
N LEU A 154 12.45 12.37 2.36
CA LEU A 154 12.13 13.02 3.64
C LEU A 154 13.38 13.52 4.38
N GLY A 155 14.48 12.76 4.35
CA GLY A 155 15.77 13.15 4.90
C GLY A 155 16.35 14.38 4.20
N GLU A 156 16.34 14.41 2.87
CA GLU A 156 16.80 15.53 2.05
C GLU A 156 15.97 16.80 2.27
N PHE A 157 14.65 16.64 2.39
CA PHE A 157 13.75 17.74 2.75
C PHE A 157 14.08 18.28 4.15
N THR A 158 14.29 17.38 5.11
CA THR A 158 14.67 17.74 6.49
C THR A 158 16.01 18.45 6.56
N ARG A 159 16.98 18.04 5.74
CA ARG A 159 18.28 18.69 5.62
C ARG A 159 18.16 20.19 5.32
N GLY A 160 17.18 20.57 4.51
CA GLY A 160 16.91 21.97 4.15
C GLY A 160 16.43 22.86 5.31
N MET A 161 16.12 22.28 6.47
CA MET A 161 15.56 22.98 7.62
C MET A 161 16.34 22.81 8.94
N VAL A 162 17.51 22.16 8.89
CA VAL A 162 18.43 21.97 10.02
C VAL A 162 19.75 22.74 9.82
N THR A 163 20.50 22.88 10.90
CA THR A 163 21.82 23.54 10.96
C THR A 163 22.77 22.70 11.80
N ASP A 164 24.05 23.05 11.88
CA ASP A 164 25.05 22.33 12.71
C ASP A 164 24.71 22.24 14.20
N GLN A 165 23.77 23.05 14.68
CA GLN A 165 23.32 23.08 16.08
C GLN A 165 21.97 22.39 16.29
N SER A 166 21.34 21.91 15.23
CA SER A 166 20.04 21.25 15.30
C SER A 166 20.18 19.89 15.98
N GLN A 167 19.10 19.47 16.63
CA GLN A 167 18.93 18.11 17.12
C GLN A 167 17.73 17.50 16.41
N ILE A 168 17.88 16.25 15.99
CA ILE A 168 16.87 15.51 15.22
C ILE A 168 16.40 14.31 16.04
N GLY A 169 15.10 14.09 16.05
CA GLY A 169 14.46 12.93 16.66
C GLY A 169 13.72 12.12 15.61
N ILE A 170 13.79 10.79 15.70
CA ILE A 170 13.01 9.90 14.84
C ILE A 170 12.00 9.15 15.70
N VAL A 171 10.72 9.28 15.34
CA VAL A 171 9.65 8.43 15.86
C VAL A 171 9.36 7.38 14.80
N ALA A 172 9.95 6.21 15.01
CA ALA A 172 9.73 5.02 14.21
C ALA A 172 8.46 4.28 14.66
N HIS A 173 7.95 3.39 13.80
CA HIS A 173 6.75 2.62 14.09
C HIS A 173 7.06 1.26 14.72
N VAL A 174 6.90 0.17 13.99
CA VAL A 174 7.17 -1.19 14.46
C VAL A 174 8.64 -1.51 14.23
N LYS A 175 9.36 -1.83 15.30
CA LYS A 175 10.75 -2.27 15.19
C LYS A 175 10.80 -3.61 14.46
N GLY A 176 11.57 -3.68 13.37
CA GLY A 176 11.74 -4.90 12.58
C GLY A 176 10.78 -5.05 11.39
N SER A 177 9.87 -4.09 11.15
CA SER A 177 9.15 -4.03 9.88
C SER A 177 10.07 -3.53 8.76
N SER A 178 9.87 -4.02 7.53
CA SER A 178 10.70 -3.59 6.39
C SER A 178 10.58 -2.08 6.15
N THR A 179 9.36 -1.56 6.21
CA THR A 179 9.04 -0.14 6.02
C THR A 179 9.76 0.75 7.04
N ALA A 180 9.84 0.36 8.32
CA ALA A 180 10.56 1.16 9.33
C ALA A 180 12.06 1.20 9.05
N ILE A 181 12.63 0.04 8.73
CA ILE A 181 14.07 -0.13 8.45
C ILE A 181 14.45 0.69 7.22
N GLU A 182 13.73 0.52 6.11
CA GLU A 182 14.04 1.18 4.84
C GLU A 182 13.86 2.69 4.91
N ARG A 183 12.77 3.18 5.52
CA ARG A 183 12.53 4.62 5.68
C ARG A 183 13.57 5.26 6.58
N GLU A 184 13.91 4.65 7.72
CA GLU A 184 14.95 5.18 8.62
C GLU A 184 16.31 5.25 7.91
N ASN A 185 16.72 4.16 7.24
CA ASN A 185 17.98 4.13 6.51
C ASN A 185 18.02 5.18 5.38
N GLY A 186 16.92 5.32 4.64
CA GLY A 186 16.77 6.38 3.65
C GLY A 186 16.88 7.78 4.27
N MET A 187 16.18 8.05 5.38
CA MET A 187 16.24 9.33 6.08
C MET A 187 17.67 9.68 6.49
N ARG A 188 18.40 8.71 7.03
CA ARG A 188 19.82 8.86 7.39
C ARG A 188 20.67 9.25 6.18
N GLU A 189 20.53 8.54 5.05
CA GLU A 189 21.22 8.90 3.80
C GLU A 189 20.86 10.33 3.35
N GLY A 190 19.55 10.67 3.35
CA GLY A 190 19.07 11.97 2.88
C GLY A 190 19.51 13.15 3.74
N LEU A 191 19.68 12.94 5.05
CA LEU A 191 20.25 13.93 5.97
C LEU A 191 21.74 14.20 5.68
N GLY A 192 22.46 13.20 5.13
CA GLY A 192 23.87 13.31 4.82
C GLY A 192 24.71 13.57 6.08
N GLU A 193 25.49 14.66 6.08
CA GLU A 193 26.36 14.99 7.23
C GLU A 193 25.59 15.25 8.54
N TYR A 194 24.31 15.62 8.45
CA TYR A 194 23.44 15.88 9.60
C TYR A 194 22.89 14.60 10.25
N GLU A 195 23.14 13.41 9.69
CA GLU A 195 22.76 12.14 10.34
C GLU A 195 23.30 12.06 11.78
N ASN A 196 24.50 12.60 12.03
CA ASN A 196 25.13 12.61 13.36
C ASN A 196 24.39 13.46 14.40
N GLN A 197 23.36 14.22 13.99
CA GLN A 197 22.48 15.00 14.88
C GLN A 197 21.21 14.27 15.30
N ILE A 198 21.03 13.02 14.85
CA ILE A 198 19.94 12.16 15.35
C ILE A 198 20.26 11.79 16.80
N MET A 199 19.51 12.38 17.73
CA MET A 199 19.72 12.21 19.18
C MET A 199 19.05 10.94 19.70
N ASP A 200 17.96 10.51 19.07
CA ASP A 200 17.23 9.31 19.47
C ASP A 200 16.36 8.77 18.34
N VAL A 201 16.14 7.46 18.38
CA VAL A 201 15.18 6.75 17.54
C VAL A 201 14.31 5.91 18.46
N VAL A 202 13.02 6.25 18.52
CA VAL A 202 12.05 5.58 19.40
C VAL A 202 11.00 4.87 18.57
N PHE A 203 10.51 3.73 19.05
CA PHE A 203 9.55 2.89 18.31
C PHE A 203 8.19 2.90 18.99
N CYS A 204 7.19 3.48 18.32
CA CYS A 204 5.84 3.64 18.85
C CYS A 204 4.97 2.38 18.69
N GLY A 205 5.38 1.42 17.86
CA GLY A 205 4.60 0.22 17.56
C GLY A 205 3.25 0.53 16.89
N SER A 206 3.21 1.57 16.06
CA SER A 206 2.01 2.04 15.36
C SER A 206 0.86 2.37 16.33
N SER A 207 1.17 3.16 17.34
CA SER A 207 0.20 3.68 18.32
C SER A 207 0.37 5.19 18.47
N TYR A 208 -0.68 5.95 18.17
CA TYR A 208 -0.68 7.41 18.30
C TYR A 208 -0.33 7.86 19.73
N ASP A 209 -0.93 7.23 20.74
CA ASP A 209 -0.71 7.58 22.15
C ASP A 209 0.72 7.30 22.60
N ARG A 210 1.31 6.20 22.11
CA ARG A 210 2.70 5.87 22.41
C ARG A 210 3.66 6.79 21.67
N ALA A 211 3.39 7.12 20.41
CA ALA A 211 4.15 8.11 19.64
C ALA A 211 4.14 9.48 20.32
N TYR A 212 2.98 9.92 20.84
CA TYR A 212 2.84 11.14 21.63
C TYR A 212 3.74 11.10 22.87
N LYS A 213 3.60 10.07 23.72
CA LYS A 213 4.37 9.96 24.98
C LYS A 213 5.87 9.92 24.73
N LEU A 214 6.30 9.09 23.78
CA LEU A 214 7.71 9.00 23.41
C LEU A 214 8.26 10.33 22.86
N THR A 215 7.43 11.10 22.15
CA THR A 215 7.81 12.45 21.70
C THR A 215 7.96 13.41 22.86
N VAL A 216 7.03 13.41 23.84
CA VAL A 216 7.16 14.23 25.05
C VAL A 216 8.45 13.90 25.79
N ASP A 217 8.70 12.61 26.07
CA ASP A 217 9.92 12.16 26.76
C ASP A 217 11.19 12.57 26.00
N MET A 218 11.17 12.46 24.66
CA MET A 218 12.29 12.85 23.81
C MET A 218 12.55 14.37 23.85
N LEU A 219 11.51 15.18 23.83
CA LEU A 219 11.60 16.65 23.90
C LEU A 219 12.09 17.12 25.27
N GLU A 220 11.71 16.45 26.35
CA GLU A 220 12.24 16.71 27.69
C GLU A 220 13.72 16.37 27.80
N LYS A 221 14.11 15.21 27.26
CA LYS A 221 15.50 14.73 27.25
C LYS A 221 16.42 15.59 26.38
N TYR A 222 15.91 16.14 25.27
CA TYR A 222 16.66 16.91 24.28
C TYR A 222 15.99 18.27 24.01
N PRO A 223 16.17 19.27 24.91
CA PRO A 223 15.45 20.54 24.82
C PRO A 223 15.87 21.43 23.63
N LYS A 224 16.91 21.05 22.87
CA LYS A 224 17.33 21.73 21.63
C LYS A 224 16.82 21.01 20.38
N MET A 225 15.91 20.04 20.52
CA MET A 225 15.26 19.38 19.40
C MET A 225 14.70 20.43 18.43
N ALA A 226 15.12 20.34 17.17
CA ALA A 226 14.70 21.24 16.11
C ALA A 226 13.69 20.56 15.18
N VAL A 227 13.85 19.25 14.97
CA VAL A 227 13.03 18.48 14.04
C VAL A 227 12.69 17.11 14.63
N ILE A 228 11.44 16.68 14.42
CA ILE A 228 11.01 15.30 14.62
C ILE A 228 10.53 14.72 13.28
N MET A 229 11.02 13.52 12.95
CA MET A 229 10.67 12.78 11.75
C MET A 229 9.83 11.55 12.12
N GLY A 230 8.60 11.47 11.61
CA GLY A 230 7.71 10.32 11.78
C GLY A 230 7.79 9.36 10.60
N THR A 231 7.90 8.05 10.86
CA THR A 231 8.11 7.05 9.79
C THR A 231 6.82 6.43 9.21
N ASN A 232 5.65 6.72 9.78
CA ASN A 232 4.31 6.38 9.29
C ASN A 232 3.27 7.31 9.94
N GLU A 233 2.01 7.18 9.53
CA GLU A 233 0.87 7.95 10.05
C GLU A 233 0.83 7.99 11.59
N TYR A 234 0.85 6.82 12.26
CA TYR A 234 0.78 6.73 13.73
C TYR A 234 1.89 7.52 14.42
N SER A 235 3.11 7.38 13.89
CA SER A 235 4.30 8.02 14.43
C SER A 235 4.27 9.53 14.21
N ALA A 236 3.96 9.95 12.98
CA ALA A 236 3.93 11.34 12.56
C ALA A 236 2.84 12.12 13.31
N VAL A 237 1.60 11.62 13.31
CA VAL A 237 0.46 12.25 13.99
C VAL A 237 0.71 12.36 15.49
N GLY A 238 1.15 11.28 16.14
CA GLY A 238 1.43 11.30 17.59
C GLY A 238 2.50 12.33 17.96
N ALA A 239 3.56 12.41 17.16
CA ALA A 239 4.61 13.43 17.35
C ALA A 239 4.10 14.86 17.13
N ALA A 240 3.32 15.09 16.07
CA ALA A 240 2.75 16.40 15.77
C ALA A 240 1.77 16.87 16.84
N ARG A 241 0.92 15.97 17.37
CA ARG A 241 0.05 16.26 18.52
C ARG A 241 0.86 16.70 19.74
N ALA A 242 1.94 15.99 20.08
CA ALA A 242 2.80 16.36 21.21
C ALA A 242 3.45 17.74 21.03
N VAL A 243 3.98 18.02 19.85
CA VAL A 243 4.56 19.33 19.52
C VAL A 243 3.52 20.46 19.59
N LYS A 244 2.30 20.21 19.10
CA LYS A 244 1.19 21.18 19.15
C LYS A 244 0.75 21.44 20.59
N ASP A 245 0.49 20.41 21.37
CA ASP A 245 -0.01 20.50 22.74
C ASP A 245 0.98 21.17 23.70
N LEU A 246 2.29 20.92 23.51
CA LEU A 246 3.35 21.58 24.27
C LEU A 246 3.60 23.03 23.84
N GLY A 247 2.86 23.55 22.84
CA GLY A 247 3.03 24.91 22.34
C GLY A 247 4.38 25.14 21.64
N LEU A 248 4.94 24.08 21.05
CA LEU A 248 6.26 24.09 20.40
C LEU A 248 6.20 24.31 18.89
N LYS A 249 5.01 24.58 18.33
CA LYS A 249 4.85 24.95 16.92
C LYS A 249 5.80 26.09 16.54
N GLY A 250 6.53 25.92 15.45
CA GLY A 250 7.53 26.88 14.95
C GLY A 250 8.88 26.82 15.68
N LYS A 251 8.99 26.13 16.81
CA LYS A 251 10.25 25.83 17.50
C LYS A 251 10.75 24.42 17.16
N VAL A 252 9.84 23.45 17.21
CA VAL A 252 10.08 22.07 16.77
C VAL A 252 9.25 21.85 15.52
N LYS A 253 9.92 21.52 14.42
CA LYS A 253 9.29 21.17 13.14
C LYS A 253 8.99 19.68 13.12
N VAL A 254 7.87 19.29 12.52
CA VAL A 254 7.54 17.87 12.31
C VAL A 254 7.47 17.59 10.82
N VAL A 255 8.03 16.46 10.40
CA VAL A 255 7.85 15.91 9.05
C VAL A 255 7.48 14.45 9.16
N GLY A 256 6.78 13.90 8.17
CA GLY A 256 6.19 12.58 8.32
C GLY A 256 5.90 11.84 7.02
N PHE A 257 5.17 10.75 7.18
CA PHE A 257 4.66 9.90 6.12
C PHE A 257 3.15 9.80 6.27
N ASP A 258 2.49 9.56 5.13
CA ASP A 258 1.05 9.37 4.99
C ASP A 258 0.25 10.69 5.00
N ASN A 259 -1.07 10.59 4.93
CA ASN A 259 -1.96 11.74 4.67
C ASN A 259 -3.34 11.59 5.29
N SER A 260 -3.41 11.16 6.56
CA SER A 260 -4.66 11.22 7.30
C SER A 260 -5.26 12.63 7.28
N ILE A 261 -6.58 12.73 7.43
CA ILE A 261 -7.28 14.03 7.47
C ILE A 261 -6.64 14.96 8.51
N GLU A 262 -6.23 14.40 9.66
CA GLU A 262 -5.55 15.16 10.70
C GLU A 262 -4.15 15.63 10.29
N GLU A 263 -3.35 14.83 9.58
CA GLU A 263 -2.05 15.27 9.06
C GLU A 263 -2.20 16.44 8.10
N ILE A 264 -3.20 16.39 7.24
CA ILE A 264 -3.48 17.47 6.29
C ILE A 264 -3.84 18.75 7.06
N GLN A 265 -4.69 18.65 8.09
CA GLN A 265 -5.02 19.79 8.95
C GLN A 265 -3.78 20.34 9.68
N LEU A 266 -2.94 19.47 10.23
CA LEU A 266 -1.71 19.84 10.93
C LEU A 266 -0.65 20.43 10.00
N LEU A 267 -0.65 20.05 8.71
CA LEU A 267 0.16 20.67 7.65
C LEU A 267 -0.36 22.08 7.34
N GLU A 268 -1.68 22.26 7.17
CA GLU A 268 -2.28 23.58 6.95
C GLU A 268 -2.01 24.53 8.13
N GLU A 269 -2.10 24.03 9.36
CA GLU A 269 -1.79 24.76 10.60
C GLU A 269 -0.30 25.11 10.77
N GLY A 270 0.58 24.47 10.00
CA GLY A 270 2.03 24.64 10.02
C GLY A 270 2.74 23.90 11.16
N VAL A 271 2.12 22.86 11.72
CA VAL A 271 2.79 21.94 12.66
C VAL A 271 3.69 20.99 11.87
N PHE A 272 3.13 20.34 10.84
CA PHE A 272 3.94 19.65 9.83
C PHE A 272 4.55 20.65 8.86
N GLN A 273 5.78 20.38 8.43
CA GLN A 273 6.46 21.13 7.37
C GLN A 273 6.38 20.40 6.02
N GLY A 274 6.28 19.07 6.06
CA GLY A 274 6.14 18.24 4.87
C GLY A 274 5.78 16.80 5.25
N ILE A 275 5.04 16.14 4.37
CA ILE A 275 4.62 14.74 4.50
C ILE A 275 4.91 14.02 3.18
N ILE A 276 5.46 12.81 3.26
CA ILE A 276 5.55 11.91 2.11
C ILE A 276 4.22 11.16 2.00
N ILE A 277 3.49 11.40 0.93
CA ILE A 277 2.25 10.70 0.64
C ILE A 277 2.56 9.45 -0.16
N GLN A 278 2.02 8.32 0.29
CA GLN A 278 2.03 7.04 -0.42
C GLN A 278 0.75 6.89 -1.28
N LYS A 279 0.62 5.77 -1.99
CA LYS A 279 -0.62 5.45 -2.74
C LYS A 279 -1.24 4.13 -2.26
N PRO A 280 -1.74 4.06 -1.00
CA PRO A 280 -2.30 2.83 -0.43
C PRO A 280 -3.44 2.25 -1.27
N PHE A 281 -4.35 3.09 -1.78
CA PHE A 281 -5.40 2.64 -2.71
C PHE A 281 -4.82 1.90 -3.92
N ASN A 282 -3.78 2.45 -4.55
CA ASN A 282 -3.12 1.79 -5.67
C ASN A 282 -2.45 0.49 -5.25
N MET A 283 -1.85 0.42 -4.06
CA MET A 283 -1.26 -0.83 -3.55
C MET A 283 -2.30 -1.94 -3.45
N GLY A 284 -3.47 -1.65 -2.88
CA GLY A 284 -4.58 -2.60 -2.79
C GLY A 284 -5.09 -3.03 -4.17
N TYR A 285 -5.41 -2.05 -5.02
CA TYR A 285 -5.95 -2.30 -6.36
C TYR A 285 -4.99 -3.09 -7.25
N LEU A 286 -3.74 -2.61 -7.36
CA LEU A 286 -2.72 -3.27 -8.16
C LEU A 286 -2.30 -4.60 -7.54
N GLY A 287 -2.36 -4.76 -6.22
CA GLY A 287 -2.12 -6.04 -5.56
C GLY A 287 -3.08 -7.13 -6.07
N VAL A 288 -4.37 -6.79 -6.20
CA VAL A 288 -5.38 -7.72 -6.72
C VAL A 288 -5.20 -7.95 -8.22
N GLU A 289 -4.93 -6.89 -8.99
CA GLU A 289 -4.59 -7.00 -10.41
C GLU A 289 -3.41 -7.98 -10.63
N GLN A 290 -2.31 -7.80 -9.90
CA GLN A 290 -1.12 -8.65 -10.00
C GLN A 290 -1.47 -10.11 -9.68
N ALA A 291 -2.22 -10.35 -8.60
CA ALA A 291 -2.65 -11.70 -8.24
C ALA A 291 -3.45 -12.38 -9.37
N VAL A 292 -4.42 -11.67 -9.95
CA VAL A 292 -5.23 -12.18 -11.06
C VAL A 292 -4.39 -12.39 -12.33
N HIS A 293 -3.48 -11.48 -12.64
CA HIS A 293 -2.55 -11.64 -13.78
C HIS A 293 -1.64 -12.86 -13.62
N ILE A 294 -1.11 -13.10 -12.42
CA ILE A 294 -0.31 -14.29 -12.10
C ILE A 294 -1.15 -15.56 -12.29
N LEU A 295 -2.40 -15.57 -11.83
CA LEU A 295 -3.32 -16.70 -11.94
C LEU A 295 -3.73 -17.01 -13.38
N ASP A 296 -3.95 -15.97 -14.19
CA ASP A 296 -4.26 -16.08 -15.62
C ASP A 296 -3.04 -16.45 -16.48
N GLY A 297 -1.83 -16.46 -15.93
CA GLY A 297 -0.60 -16.63 -16.69
C GLY A 297 -0.30 -15.47 -17.64
N LYS A 298 -0.86 -14.29 -17.38
CA LYS A 298 -0.59 -13.06 -18.11
C LYS A 298 0.80 -12.53 -17.74
N LYS A 299 1.34 -11.66 -18.59
CA LYS A 299 2.58 -10.93 -18.27
C LYS A 299 2.32 -9.98 -17.09
N TYR A 300 3.21 -10.00 -16.12
CA TYR A 300 3.15 -9.13 -14.93
C TYR A 300 4.56 -8.65 -14.56
N GLU A 301 4.63 -7.61 -13.73
CA GLU A 301 5.91 -7.08 -13.20
C GLU A 301 6.06 -7.54 -11.76
N LYS A 302 7.21 -8.16 -11.44
CA LYS A 302 7.42 -8.73 -10.10
C LYS A 302 7.42 -7.66 -9.00
N ASN A 303 7.99 -6.49 -9.27
CA ASN A 303 8.08 -5.39 -8.33
C ASN A 303 7.42 -4.16 -8.97
N VAL A 304 6.29 -3.74 -8.42
CA VAL A 304 5.55 -2.55 -8.84
C VAL A 304 5.74 -1.49 -7.77
N ASP A 305 6.42 -0.40 -8.14
CA ASP A 305 6.49 0.79 -7.28
C ASP A 305 5.14 1.54 -7.35
N SER A 306 4.43 1.62 -6.23
CA SER A 306 3.20 2.42 -6.15
C SER A 306 3.48 3.93 -6.25
N GLY A 307 4.72 4.33 -5.97
CA GLY A 307 5.21 5.69 -5.94
C GLY A 307 4.80 6.45 -4.68
N CYS A 308 5.50 7.54 -4.44
CA CYS A 308 5.22 8.50 -3.37
C CYS A 308 5.39 9.93 -3.87
N LYS A 309 5.01 10.91 -3.04
CA LYS A 309 5.16 12.34 -3.33
C LYS A 309 5.37 13.13 -2.04
N MET A 310 6.41 13.96 -1.99
CA MET A 310 6.53 14.99 -0.94
C MET A 310 5.48 16.09 -1.12
N ILE A 311 4.64 16.27 -0.11
CA ILE A 311 3.67 17.34 -0.01
C ILE A 311 4.06 18.30 1.11
N THR A 312 3.94 19.58 0.81
CA THR A 312 4.22 20.71 1.68
C THR A 312 3.03 21.67 1.63
N LYS A 313 3.01 22.68 2.50
CA LYS A 313 1.95 23.69 2.46
C LYS A 313 1.93 24.46 1.14
N GLU A 314 3.07 24.57 0.48
CA GLU A 314 3.26 25.31 -0.76
C GLU A 314 2.63 24.60 -1.97
N ASN A 315 2.69 23.27 -2.01
CA ASN A 315 2.21 22.48 -3.17
C ASN A 315 0.89 21.73 -2.92
N MET A 316 0.37 21.70 -1.69
CA MET A 316 -0.83 20.91 -1.37
C MET A 316 -2.11 21.33 -2.13
N TYR A 317 -2.19 22.56 -2.62
CA TYR A 317 -3.33 23.06 -3.40
C TYR A 317 -3.19 22.88 -4.92
N GLU A 318 -2.10 22.27 -5.38
CA GLU A 318 -1.98 21.87 -6.79
C GLU A 318 -2.95 20.72 -7.08
N GLU A 319 -3.61 20.76 -8.26
CA GLU A 319 -4.68 19.82 -8.60
C GLU A 319 -4.23 18.35 -8.52
N GLU A 320 -2.99 18.05 -8.94
CA GLU A 320 -2.43 16.70 -8.86
C GLU A 320 -2.26 16.21 -7.41
N ASN A 321 -1.89 17.11 -6.51
CA ASN A 321 -1.63 16.78 -5.10
C ASN A 321 -2.95 16.67 -4.31
N GLN A 322 -3.96 17.47 -4.66
CA GLN A 322 -5.30 17.36 -4.05
C GLN A 322 -5.94 15.99 -4.27
N ARG A 323 -5.72 15.38 -5.45
CA ARG A 323 -6.22 14.03 -5.74
C ARG A 323 -5.55 12.95 -4.88
N LEU A 324 -4.29 13.17 -4.50
CA LEU A 324 -3.55 12.27 -3.61
C LEU A 324 -3.93 12.48 -2.13
N LEU A 325 -4.16 13.73 -1.74
CA LEU A 325 -4.55 14.12 -0.37
C LEU A 325 -5.99 13.71 -0.03
N TYR A 326 -6.89 13.85 -1.00
CA TYR A 326 -8.32 13.55 -0.87
C TYR A 326 -8.73 12.53 -1.94
N PRO A 327 -8.23 11.28 -1.86
CA PRO A 327 -8.65 10.26 -2.79
C PRO A 327 -10.17 10.09 -2.67
N PHE A 328 -10.87 10.08 -3.80
CA PHE A 328 -12.33 9.93 -3.84
C PHE A 328 -12.73 8.59 -3.20
N THR A 329 -12.93 8.57 -1.90
CA THR A 329 -13.66 7.51 -1.22
C THR A 329 -15.11 7.76 -1.58
N GLY A 330 -15.73 6.88 -2.36
CA GLY A 330 -17.09 7.00 -2.89
C GLY A 330 -18.22 7.01 -1.83
N GLN A 331 -17.99 7.54 -0.63
CA GLN A 331 -19.03 7.84 0.34
C GLN A 331 -19.70 9.17 -0.04
N GLN A 332 -20.72 9.07 -0.89
CA GLN A 332 -21.87 9.98 -0.87
C GLN A 332 -23.01 9.34 -0.09
#